data_AF-A0A6I1VXS8-F1
#
_entry.id   AF-A0A6I1VXS8-F1
#
_cell.length_a   1.000
_cell.length_b   1.000
_cell.length_c   1.000
_cell.angle_alpha   90.00
_cell.angle_beta   90.00
_cell.angle_gamma   90.00
#
_symmetry.space_group_name_H-M   'P 1'
#
loop_
_entity.id
_entity.type
_entity.pdbx_description
1 polymer ?
#
loop_
_entity_poly.entity_id
_entity_poly.type
_entity_poly.pdbx_seq_one_letter_code
_entity_poly.pdbx_strand_id
1 'polypeptide(L)' 'MTPSTDNATVPNVPRAGIRATTGQLCTLYQISRTTWWRWTKIENFPTPIRAGRVLRWDANAVDTFLTNWKG' A
#
# COMPACT_ATOMS: atom_id res chain seq x y z
N MET A 1 14.65 -21.96 -6.65
CA MET A 1 13.22 -22.05 -6.33
C MET A 1 12.90 -21.09 -5.21
N THR A 2 11.96 -20.17 -5.41
CA THR A 2 11.36 -19.26 -4.41
C THR A 2 10.60 -20.03 -3.31
N PRO A 3 10.13 -19.41 -2.21
CA PRO A 3 10.59 -18.24 -1.45
C PRO A 3 10.76 -18.57 0.06
N SER A 4 11.62 -17.86 0.80
CA SER A 4 11.62 -17.96 2.27
C SER A 4 10.71 -16.90 2.89
N THR A 5 9.55 -17.37 3.31
CA THR A 5 8.66 -16.78 4.32
C THR A 5 9.40 -16.69 5.65
N ASP A 6 9.52 -15.50 6.24
CA ASP A 6 9.16 -15.21 7.65
C ASP A 6 9.63 -13.78 8.00
N ASN A 7 8.69 -12.89 8.29
CA ASN A 7 8.88 -11.65 9.05
C ASN A 7 7.49 -11.09 9.38
N ALA A 8 6.73 -11.86 10.15
CA ALA A 8 5.46 -11.43 10.72
C ALA A 8 5.64 -11.15 12.22
N THR A 9 6.12 -9.96 12.62
CA THR A 9 6.06 -9.57 14.06
C THR A 9 5.92 -8.07 14.32
N VAL A 10 5.32 -7.32 13.40
CA VAL A 10 4.53 -6.16 13.80
C VAL A 10 3.32 -6.11 12.88
N PRO A 11 2.09 -5.93 13.38
CA PRO A 11 1.02 -5.43 12.55
C PRO A 11 1.50 -4.07 12.06
N ASN A 12 2.16 -4.05 10.91
CA ASN A 12 2.56 -2.83 10.24
C ASN A 12 1.31 -2.22 9.58
N VAL A 13 0.19 -2.22 10.30
CA VAL A 13 -1.02 -1.54 9.89
C VAL A 13 -0.75 -0.05 10.07
N PRO A 14 -1.07 0.78 9.06
CA PRO A 14 -0.96 2.22 9.19
C PRO A 14 -1.83 2.65 10.36
N ARG A 15 -1.22 3.29 11.37
CA ARG A 15 -1.99 3.96 12.42
C ARG A 15 -2.82 5.04 11.73
N ALA A 16 -4.11 5.18 12.05
CA ALA A 16 -5.01 6.15 11.43
C ALA A 16 -4.34 7.55 11.39
N GLY A 17 -4.17 8.11 10.19
CA GLY A 17 -3.45 9.38 9.96
C GLY A 17 -1.96 9.28 9.63
N ILE A 18 -1.36 8.08 9.59
CA ILE A 18 0.05 7.88 9.21
C ILE A 18 0.16 7.40 7.76
N ARG A 19 1.03 8.09 7.00
CA ARG A 19 1.41 7.71 5.63
C ARG A 19 2.02 6.30 5.61
N ALA A 20 1.35 5.40 4.91
CA ALA A 20 1.66 3.99 4.86
C ALA A 20 2.72 3.67 3.80
N THR A 21 3.62 2.73 4.08
CA THR A 21 4.51 2.20 3.03
C THR A 21 3.82 1.11 2.22
N THR A 22 4.41 0.73 1.07
CA THR A 22 3.90 -0.36 0.24
C THR A 22 3.69 -1.67 0.97
N GLY A 23 4.61 -2.02 1.88
CA GLY A 23 4.47 -3.23 2.68
C GLY A 23 3.20 -3.20 3.55
N GLN A 24 2.93 -2.07 4.19
CA GLN A 24 1.76 -1.90 5.06
C GLN A 24 0.46 -2.04 4.29
N LEU A 25 0.39 -1.43 3.10
CA LEU A 25 -0.82 -1.46 2.28
C LEU A 25 -1.02 -2.84 1.63
N CYS A 26 0.06 -3.52 1.24
CA CYS A 26 -0.02 -4.93 0.82
C CYS A 26 -0.60 -5.82 1.94
N THR A 27 -0.17 -5.62 3.19
CA THR A 27 -0.73 -6.35 4.34
C THR A 27 -2.18 -5.96 4.61
N LEU A 28 -2.52 -4.67 4.57
CA LEU A 28 -3.84 -4.15 4.88
C LEU A 28 -4.90 -4.63 3.87
N TYR A 29 -4.58 -4.63 2.58
CA TYR A 29 -5.48 -5.10 1.53
C TYR A 29 -5.27 -6.59 1.16
N GLN A 30 -4.37 -7.30 1.85
CA GLN A 30 -3.96 -8.68 1.53
C GLN A 30 -3.61 -8.90 0.05
N ILE A 31 -2.92 -7.93 -0.57
CA ILE A 31 -2.49 -8.01 -1.96
C ILE A 31 -0.97 -8.13 -2.08
N SER A 32 -0.52 -8.66 -3.21
CA SER A 32 0.89 -8.72 -3.54
C SER A 32 1.45 -7.35 -3.97
N ARG A 33 2.76 -7.15 -3.81
CA ARG A 33 3.46 -5.94 -4.29
C ARG A 33 3.33 -5.72 -5.80
N THR A 34 3.19 -6.79 -6.58
CA THR A 34 3.02 -6.70 -8.04
C THR A 34 1.62 -6.20 -8.39
N THR A 35 0.58 -6.66 -7.69
CA THR A 35 -0.78 -6.09 -7.79
C THR A 35 -0.76 -4.61 -7.41
N TRP A 36 -0.10 -4.28 -6.29
CA TRP A 36 0.04 -2.90 -5.87
C TRP A 36 0.74 -2.03 -6.94
N TRP A 37 1.85 -2.49 -7.52
CA TRP A 37 2.55 -1.76 -8.57
C TRP A 37 1.69 -1.57 -9.82
N ARG A 38 0.84 -2.55 -10.18
CA ARG A 38 -0.14 -2.37 -11.27
C ARG A 38 -1.12 -1.27 -10.93
N TRP A 39 -1.60 -1.18 -9.68
CA TRP A 39 -2.48 -0.11 -9.25
C TRP A 39 -1.82 1.26 -9.32
N THR A 40 -0.52 1.37 -8.98
CA THR A 40 0.21 2.63 -9.11
C THR A 40 0.34 3.14 -10.56
N LYS A 41 0.03 2.30 -11.55
CA LYS A 41 -0.01 2.68 -12.96
C LYS A 41 -1.40 3.07 -13.46
N ILE A 42 -2.43 2.87 -12.65
CA ILE A 42 -3.80 3.25 -12.99
C ILE A 42 -3.90 4.77 -12.90
N GLU A 43 -4.56 5.40 -13.87
CA GLU A 43 -4.84 6.83 -13.82
C GLU A 43 -5.77 7.14 -12.64
N ASN A 44 -5.51 8.24 -11.93
CA ASN A 44 -6.15 8.62 -10.65
C ASN A 44 -5.72 7.83 -9.42
N PHE A 45 -4.71 6.96 -9.50
CA PHE A 45 -4.13 6.37 -8.30
C PHE A 45 -3.48 7.45 -7.42
N PRO A 46 -3.61 7.41 -6.09
CA PRO A 46 -3.05 8.45 -5.21
C PRO A 46 -1.54 8.60 -5.36
N THR A 47 -1.12 9.85 -5.51
CA THR A 47 0.28 10.22 -5.70
C THR A 47 1.11 9.79 -4.49
N PRO A 48 2.21 9.03 -4.69
CA PRO A 48 3.11 8.71 -3.60
C PRO A 48 3.79 9.97 -3.06
N ILE A 49 3.85 10.07 -1.74
CA ILE A 49 4.62 11.05 -1.02
C ILE A 49 6.02 10.49 -0.81
N ARG A 50 7.03 11.17 -1.36
CA ARG A 50 8.43 10.78 -1.22
C ARG A 50 8.91 11.10 0.20
N ALA A 51 9.16 10.08 1.00
CA ALA A 51 9.75 10.19 2.34
C ALA A 51 11.18 9.65 2.29
N GLY A 52 12.13 10.50 1.87
CA GLY A 52 13.52 10.10 1.65
C GLY A 52 13.63 9.07 0.52
N ARG A 53 14.13 7.87 0.84
CA ARG A 53 14.33 6.77 -0.13
C ARG A 53 13.08 5.91 -0.35
N VAL A 54 12.00 6.14 0.41
CA VAL A 54 10.79 5.32 0.39
C VAL A 54 9.60 6.15 -0.05
N LEU A 55 8.77 5.58 -0.92
CA LEU A 55 7.47 6.13 -1.26
C LEU A 55 6.46 5.73 -0.19
N ARG A 56 5.72 6.71 0.32
CA ARG A 56 4.63 6.51 1.26
C ARG A 56 3.33 6.98 0.63
N TRP A 57 2.25 6.27 0.88
CA TRP A 57 0.92 6.62 0.41
C TRP A 57 0.05 7.05 1.57
N ASP A 58 -0.86 7.96 1.28
CA ASP A 58 -1.92 8.29 2.22
C ASP A 58 -2.96 7.17 2.22
N ALA A 59 -3.13 6.50 3.36
CA ALA A 59 -4.04 5.36 3.46
C ALA A 59 -5.50 5.78 3.21
N ASN A 60 -5.88 7.00 3.59
CA ASN A 60 -7.24 7.51 3.40
C ASN A 60 -7.52 7.81 1.91
N ALA A 61 -6.53 8.37 1.20
CA ALA A 61 -6.64 8.59 -0.24
C ALA A 61 -6.72 7.27 -1.03
N VAL A 62 -5.94 6.26 -0.65
CA VAL A 62 -6.01 4.91 -1.23
C VAL A 62 -7.37 4.28 -0.94
N ASP A 63 -7.85 4.37 0.30
CA ASP A 63 -9.15 3.81 0.69
C ASP A 63 -10.30 4.48 -0.07
N THR A 64 -10.27 5.81 -0.22
CA THR A 64 -11.24 6.55 -1.03
C THR A 64 -11.20 6.13 -2.49
N PHE A 65 -10.00 5.96 -3.07
CA PHE A 65 -9.84 5.47 -4.44
C PHE A 65 -10.42 4.06 -4.61
N LEU A 66 -10.13 3.14 -3.69
CA LEU A 66 -10.63 1.77 -3.75
C LEU A 66 -12.14 1.69 -3.50
N THR A 67 -12.67 2.54 -2.63
CA THR A 67 -14.12 2.67 -2.39
C THR A 67 -14.84 3.16 -3.64
N ASN A 68 -14.27 4.17 -4.33
CA ASN A 68 -14.82 4.65 -5.59
C ASN A 68 -14.63 3.67 -6.77
N TRP A 69 -13.57 2.85 -6.77
CA TRP A 69 -13.35 1.81 -7.77
C TRP A 69 -14.34 0.64 -7.67
N LYS A 70 -14.96 0.46 -6.49
CA LYS A 70 -15.95 -0.60 -6.26
C LYS A 70 -17.37 -0.22 -6.70
N GLY A 71 -17.55 0.90 -7.40
CA GLY A 71 -18.81 1.36 -8.00
C GLY A 71 -19.05 0.86 -9.41
#